data_AF-A0A7V6IQB3-F1
#
_entry.id   AF-A0A7V6IQB3-F1
#
_cell.length_a   1.000
_cell.length_b   1.000
_cell.length_c   1.000
_cell.angle_alpha   90.00
_cell.angle_beta   90.00
_cell.angle_gamma   90.00
#
_symmetry.space_group_name_H-M   'P 1'
#
loop_
_entity.id
_entity.type
_entity.pdbx_description
1 polymer ?
#
loop_
_entity_poly.entity_id
_entity_poly.type
_entity_poly.pdbx_seq_one_letter_code
_entity_poly.pdbx_strand_id
1 'polypeptide(L)'
;IKQGKIKRDKKESVIFKGDDNSYYQDLPNGWSVCKLCEISYFERGITFPASAKEASPTGRNIACARTANVQDSFDISNLIYVDKSFMKDNPDKLLKVNDIIVSTANSLELVGKSCIVEKLLEKMTFGGFVTVIRGIGINHKYIHMCLKNKFLKGEFSYKSTQTTNIANISTKDLAETLIYLPPLAEQERIVNAVETLFTQIDKISEQIS
;
A
#
# COMPACT_ATOMS: atom_id res chain seq x y z
N ILE A 1 24.65 -25.72 -48.09
CA ILE A 1 24.74 -26.07 -46.65
C ILE A 1 24.58 -24.77 -45.86
N LYS A 2 23.49 -24.65 -45.07
CA LYS A 2 23.18 -23.49 -44.24
C LYS A 2 23.99 -23.55 -42.94
N GLN A 3 24.69 -22.47 -42.59
CA GLN A 3 25.12 -22.13 -41.23
C GLN A 3 24.83 -20.63 -41.10
N GLY A 4 23.87 -20.15 -40.33
CA GLY A 4 23.64 -20.45 -38.92
C GLY A 4 23.92 -19.16 -38.13
N LYS A 5 23.25 -18.05 -38.48
CA LYS A 5 23.32 -16.80 -37.72
C LYS A 5 22.65 -17.05 -36.37
N ILE A 6 23.45 -17.07 -35.30
CA ILE A 6 22.98 -17.06 -33.92
C ILE A 6 22.12 -15.81 -33.75
N LYS A 7 20.81 -16.00 -33.55
CA LYS A 7 19.89 -14.92 -33.15
C LYS A 7 20.29 -14.51 -31.73
N ARG A 8 20.75 -13.26 -31.57
CA ARG A 8 20.76 -12.60 -30.25
C ARG A 8 19.31 -12.49 -29.80
N ASP A 9 18.95 -13.21 -28.74
CA ASP A 9 17.72 -12.94 -28.00
C ASP A 9 17.80 -11.50 -27.50
N LYS A 10 16.99 -10.63 -28.10
CA LYS A 10 16.68 -9.32 -27.54
C LYS A 10 15.86 -9.57 -26.27
N LYS A 11 16.52 -9.77 -25.14
CA LYS A 11 15.94 -9.29 -23.89
C LYS A 11 15.83 -7.78 -24.06
N GLU A 12 14.62 -7.30 -24.28
CA GLU A 12 14.34 -5.86 -24.31
C GLU A 12 14.85 -5.25 -23.02
N SER A 13 15.91 -4.46 -23.11
CA SER A 13 16.33 -3.59 -22.03
C SER A 13 15.22 -2.55 -21.86
N VAL A 14 14.47 -2.64 -20.77
CA VAL A 14 13.54 -1.59 -20.38
C VAL A 14 14.40 -0.40 -19.93
N ILE A 15 14.67 0.51 -20.85
CA ILE A 15 15.36 1.77 -20.55
C ILE A 15 14.45 2.54 -19.58
N PHE A 16 14.82 2.57 -18.30
CA PHE A 16 14.09 3.33 -17.29
C PHE A 16 14.71 4.71 -17.17
N LYS A 17 13.87 5.75 -17.25
CA LYS A 17 14.29 7.13 -17.03
C LYS A 17 13.87 7.55 -15.62
N GLY A 18 14.85 7.81 -14.75
CA GLY A 18 14.60 8.29 -13.40
C GLY A 18 14.19 9.77 -13.36
N ASP A 19 13.75 10.24 -12.18
CA ASP A 19 13.38 11.65 -11.95
C ASP A 19 14.61 12.58 -12.03
N ASP A 20 15.81 12.01 -11.95
CA ASP A 20 17.10 12.65 -12.18
C ASP A 20 17.47 12.76 -13.67
N ASN A 21 16.56 12.41 -14.57
CA ASN A 21 16.77 12.35 -16.02
C ASN A 21 17.81 11.29 -16.45
N SER A 22 18.27 10.43 -15.53
CA SER A 22 19.25 9.38 -15.82
C SER A 22 18.57 8.15 -16.42
N TYR A 23 19.28 7.51 -17.36
CA TYR A 23 18.85 6.25 -17.96
C TYR A 23 19.50 5.09 -17.21
N TYR A 24 18.69 4.38 -16.42
CA TYR A 24 19.12 3.17 -15.74
C TYR A 24 19.01 2.01 -16.71
N GLN A 25 20.16 1.49 -17.15
CA GLN A 25 20.22 0.36 -18.08
C GLN A 25 20.21 -0.99 -17.35
N ASP A 26 20.76 -1.03 -16.13
CA ASP A 26 20.86 -2.23 -15.30
C ASP A 26 20.49 -1.91 -13.84
N LEU A 27 19.79 -2.85 -13.19
CA LEU A 27 19.52 -2.77 -11.75
C LEU A 27 20.80 -3.07 -10.95
N PRO A 28 20.94 -2.55 -9.72
CA PRO A 28 22.04 -2.94 -8.86
C PRO A 28 22.04 -4.45 -8.60
N ASN A 29 23.20 -5.02 -8.32
CA ASN A 29 23.32 -6.45 -8.05
C ASN A 29 22.36 -6.91 -6.94
N GLY A 30 21.62 -7.98 -7.21
CA GLY A 30 20.65 -8.57 -6.29
C GLY A 30 19.26 -7.93 -6.31
N TRP A 31 19.05 -6.83 -7.05
CA TRP A 31 17.74 -6.26 -7.26
C TRP A 31 16.99 -6.99 -8.38
N SER A 32 15.68 -7.09 -8.23
CA SER A 32 14.77 -7.58 -9.26
C SER A 32 13.59 -6.62 -9.45
N VAL A 33 12.82 -6.83 -10.51
CA VAL A 33 11.50 -6.21 -10.66
C VAL A 33 10.46 -7.30 -10.51
N CYS A 34 9.45 -7.05 -9.70
CA CYS A 34 8.30 -7.93 -9.55
C CYS A 34 7.01 -7.10 -9.51
N LYS A 35 5.89 -7.76 -9.74
CA LYS A 35 4.57 -7.22 -9.46
C LYS A 35 4.28 -7.37 -7.97
N LEU A 36 3.54 -6.43 -7.41
CA LEU A 36 3.19 -6.46 -5.99
C LEU A 36 2.47 -7.75 -5.58
N CYS A 37 1.64 -8.33 -6.46
CA CYS A 37 0.98 -9.62 -6.21
C CYS A 37 1.89 -10.84 -6.12
N GLU A 38 3.13 -10.77 -6.64
CA GLU A 38 4.09 -11.86 -6.51
C GLU A 38 4.67 -11.94 -5.11
N ILE A 39 4.55 -10.87 -4.33
CA ILE A 39 5.20 -10.70 -3.03
C ILE A 39 4.24 -10.30 -1.91
N SER A 40 2.93 -10.29 -2.16
CA SER A 40 1.95 -9.88 -1.16
C SER A 40 0.56 -10.50 -1.35
N TYR A 41 -0.14 -10.63 -0.23
CA TYR A 41 -1.56 -10.95 -0.17
C TYR A 41 -2.40 -9.69 -0.10
N PHE A 42 -3.55 -9.71 -0.75
CA PHE A 42 -4.52 -8.61 -0.78
C PHE A 42 -5.82 -9.08 -0.17
N GLU A 43 -6.36 -8.30 0.76
CA GLU A 43 -7.67 -8.54 1.31
C GLU A 43 -8.52 -7.27 1.19
N ARG A 44 -9.69 -7.39 0.55
CA ARG A 44 -10.62 -6.27 0.41
C ARG A 44 -11.48 -6.15 1.66
N GLY A 45 -11.81 -4.94 2.10
CA GLY A 45 -12.66 -4.77 3.28
C GLY A 45 -14.09 -5.29 3.13
N ILE A 46 -14.80 -5.33 4.26
CA ILE A 46 -16.19 -5.77 4.36
C ILE A 46 -17.16 -4.72 3.81
N THR A 47 -18.25 -5.17 3.19
CA THR A 47 -19.32 -4.29 2.69
C THR A 47 -20.51 -4.31 3.64
N PHE A 48 -21.00 -3.14 4.02
CA PHE A 48 -22.14 -2.96 4.90
C PHE A 48 -22.91 -1.67 4.53
N PRO A 49 -24.23 -1.61 4.79
CA PRO A 49 -25.02 -0.41 4.53
C PRO A 49 -24.67 0.71 5.51
N ALA A 50 -24.93 1.96 5.13
CA ALA A 50 -24.65 3.11 5.98
C ALA A 50 -25.40 3.07 7.33
N SER A 51 -26.59 2.46 7.36
CA SER A 51 -27.40 2.25 8.57
C SER A 51 -26.80 1.28 9.58
N ALA A 52 -25.82 0.46 9.18
CA ALA A 52 -25.16 -0.49 10.08
C ALA A 52 -23.99 0.13 10.86
N LYS A 53 -23.71 1.42 10.67
CA LYS A 53 -22.63 2.13 11.36
C LYS A 53 -23.08 2.52 12.77
N GLU A 54 -22.32 2.10 13.75
CA GLU A 54 -22.48 2.50 15.15
C GLU A 54 -21.30 3.39 15.58
N ALA A 55 -21.57 4.36 16.46
CA ALA A 55 -20.55 5.29 16.94
C ALA A 55 -19.78 4.77 18.17
N SER A 56 -20.23 3.66 18.76
CA SER A 56 -19.68 3.16 20.03
C SER A 56 -19.64 1.63 20.05
N PRO A 57 -18.70 1.05 20.82
CA PRO A 57 -18.57 -0.39 20.94
C PRO A 57 -19.78 -0.99 21.67
N THR A 58 -20.19 -2.18 21.23
CA THR A 58 -21.17 -3.05 21.89
C THR A 58 -20.61 -4.46 21.93
N GLY A 59 -21.20 -5.37 22.71
CA GLY A 59 -20.71 -6.76 22.78
C GLY A 59 -20.74 -7.53 21.44
N ARG A 60 -21.54 -7.06 20.47
CA ARG A 60 -21.78 -7.73 19.18
C ARG A 60 -21.04 -7.11 18.01
N ASN A 61 -20.61 -5.86 18.13
CA ASN A 61 -19.95 -5.13 17.05
C ASN A 61 -18.42 -5.19 17.16
N ILE A 62 -17.73 -4.70 16.13
CA ILE A 62 -16.27 -4.62 16.01
C ILE A 62 -15.89 -3.28 15.40
N ALA A 63 -14.78 -2.70 15.87
CA ALA A 63 -14.22 -1.49 15.30
C ALA A 63 -13.90 -1.69 13.80
N CYS A 64 -14.21 -0.72 12.96
CA CYS A 64 -14.04 -0.79 11.51
C CYS A 64 -13.29 0.43 10.98
N ALA A 65 -12.07 0.20 10.48
CA ALA A 65 -11.30 1.20 9.77
C ALA A 65 -11.92 1.52 8.41
N ARG A 66 -11.84 2.79 8.00
CA ARG A 66 -12.33 3.32 6.72
C ARG A 66 -11.26 4.20 6.08
N THR A 67 -11.55 4.72 4.90
CA THR A 67 -10.69 5.70 4.22
C THR A 67 -10.36 6.92 5.09
N ALA A 68 -11.26 7.33 6.00
CA ALA A 68 -11.02 8.40 6.96
C ALA A 68 -9.88 8.09 7.96
N ASN A 69 -9.60 6.82 8.23
CA ASN A 69 -8.55 6.37 9.14
C ASN A 69 -7.19 6.20 8.43
N VAL A 70 -7.17 6.29 7.08
CA VAL A 70 -5.97 6.19 6.26
C VAL A 70 -5.43 7.60 6.01
N GLN A 71 -4.68 8.12 6.99
CA GLN A 71 -3.98 9.40 6.90
C GLN A 71 -2.49 9.17 6.66
N ASP A 72 -1.65 10.14 7.00
CA ASP A 72 -0.19 9.97 6.90
C ASP A 72 0.31 8.90 7.89
N SER A 73 -0.39 8.78 9.01
CA SER A 73 -0.36 7.65 9.94
C SER A 73 -1.77 7.02 10.05
N PHE A 74 -1.84 5.84 10.66
CA PHE A 74 -3.12 5.17 10.89
C PHE A 74 -3.87 5.83 12.05
N ASP A 75 -4.96 6.52 11.73
CA ASP A 75 -5.73 7.31 12.69
C ASP A 75 -6.90 6.52 13.27
N ILE A 76 -6.86 6.27 14.57
CA ILE A 76 -7.87 5.53 15.33
C ILE A 76 -8.79 6.43 16.17
N SER A 77 -8.67 7.75 16.05
CA SER A 77 -9.46 8.71 16.84
C SER A 77 -10.95 8.71 16.46
N ASN A 78 -11.26 8.42 15.20
CA ASN A 78 -12.61 8.43 14.64
C ASN A 78 -12.99 7.06 14.05
N LEU A 79 -13.07 6.05 14.92
CA LEU A 79 -13.53 4.72 14.55
C LEU A 79 -15.06 4.64 14.54
N ILE A 80 -15.57 3.83 13.63
CA ILE A 80 -16.96 3.36 13.67
C ILE A 80 -16.97 1.88 14.05
N TYR A 81 -18.13 1.38 14.43
CA TYR A 81 -18.35 -0.01 14.74
C TYR A 81 -19.42 -0.60 13.82
N VAL A 82 -19.29 -1.88 13.50
CA VAL A 82 -20.27 -2.63 12.69
C VAL A 82 -20.43 -4.04 13.26
N ASP A 83 -21.57 -4.67 13.01
CA ASP A 83 -21.81 -6.04 13.46
C ASP A 83 -20.75 -7.03 12.92
N LYS A 84 -20.24 -7.92 13.79
CA LYS A 84 -19.20 -8.90 13.42
C LYS A 84 -19.64 -9.83 12.27
N SER A 85 -20.94 -10.05 12.09
CA SER A 85 -21.48 -10.89 11.01
C SER A 85 -21.08 -10.42 9.61
N PHE A 86 -20.77 -9.13 9.40
CA PHE A 86 -20.30 -8.63 8.11
C PHE A 86 -18.93 -9.22 7.69
N MET A 87 -18.15 -9.71 8.65
CA MET A 87 -16.91 -10.42 8.36
C MET A 87 -17.13 -11.84 7.82
N LYS A 88 -18.34 -12.40 8.00
CA LYS A 88 -18.68 -13.79 7.63
C LYS A 88 -17.68 -14.79 8.20
N ASP A 89 -17.26 -14.56 9.44
CA ASP A 89 -16.26 -15.35 10.16
C ASP A 89 -14.91 -15.52 9.44
N ASN A 90 -14.60 -14.66 8.46
CA ASN A 90 -13.31 -14.68 7.78
C ASN A 90 -12.25 -13.93 8.62
N PRO A 91 -11.22 -14.63 9.15
CA PRO A 91 -10.18 -14.01 9.95
C PRO A 91 -9.26 -13.06 9.17
N ASP A 92 -9.19 -13.18 7.84
CA ASP A 92 -8.36 -12.30 7.01
C ASP A 92 -8.89 -10.86 6.98
N LYS A 93 -10.19 -10.68 7.31
CA LYS A 93 -10.83 -9.37 7.50
C LYS A 93 -10.43 -8.67 8.80
N LEU A 94 -9.66 -9.31 9.67
CA LEU A 94 -9.09 -8.65 10.84
C LEU A 94 -7.80 -7.94 10.45
N LEU A 95 -7.64 -6.70 10.91
CA LEU A 95 -6.38 -5.99 10.83
C LEU A 95 -5.33 -6.63 11.74
N LYS A 96 -4.08 -6.58 11.29
CA LYS A 96 -2.89 -7.00 12.02
C LYS A 96 -1.92 -5.82 12.09
N VAL A 97 -1.09 -5.81 13.13
CA VAL A 97 0.04 -4.87 13.18
C VAL A 97 0.97 -5.15 12.00
N ASN A 98 1.49 -4.08 11.38
CA ASN A 98 2.25 -4.05 10.13
C ASN A 98 1.41 -4.27 8.84
N ASP A 99 0.09 -4.40 8.92
CA ASP A 99 -0.74 -4.36 7.72
C ASP A 99 -0.58 -3.00 7.01
N ILE A 100 -0.49 -3.01 5.68
CA ILE A 100 -0.54 -1.80 4.87
C ILE A 100 -1.98 -1.61 4.44
N ILE A 101 -2.62 -0.51 4.84
CA ILE A 101 -3.99 -0.17 4.43
C ILE A 101 -3.92 0.85 3.30
N VAL A 102 -4.63 0.56 2.21
CA VAL A 102 -4.71 1.43 1.02
C VAL A 102 -6.16 1.87 0.81
N SER A 103 -6.36 3.18 0.63
CA SER A 103 -7.63 3.78 0.21
C SER A 103 -7.92 3.44 -1.25
N THR A 104 -8.89 2.57 -1.52
CA THR A 104 -9.21 2.10 -2.88
C THR A 104 -10.40 2.79 -3.54
N ALA A 105 -11.22 3.49 -2.75
CA ALA A 105 -12.32 4.31 -3.27
C ALA A 105 -12.44 5.61 -2.47
N ASN A 106 -12.06 6.74 -3.07
CA ASN A 106 -12.06 8.05 -2.42
C ASN A 106 -12.09 9.18 -3.47
N SER A 107 -11.86 10.43 -3.07
CA SER A 107 -11.58 11.51 -4.03
C SER A 107 -10.33 11.18 -4.87
N LEU A 108 -10.21 11.81 -6.05
CA LEU A 108 -9.10 11.57 -6.97
C LEU A 108 -7.72 11.84 -6.35
N GLU A 109 -7.63 12.80 -5.42
CA GLU A 109 -6.40 13.16 -4.72
C GLU A 109 -6.03 12.18 -3.59
N LEU A 110 -6.99 11.40 -3.09
CA LEU A 110 -6.83 10.50 -1.95
C LEU A 110 -6.90 9.02 -2.33
N VAL A 111 -7.21 8.69 -3.59
CA VAL A 111 -7.23 7.32 -4.10
C VAL A 111 -5.79 6.78 -4.17
N GLY A 112 -5.55 5.61 -3.61
CA GLY A 112 -4.23 5.03 -3.48
C GLY A 112 -3.42 5.52 -2.28
N LYS A 113 -3.94 6.47 -1.47
CA LYS A 113 -3.30 6.86 -0.20
C LYS A 113 -3.16 5.64 0.70
N SER A 114 -2.04 5.51 1.39
CA SER A 114 -1.76 4.34 2.24
C SER A 114 -1.01 4.68 3.52
N CYS A 115 -1.25 3.87 4.56
CA CYS A 115 -0.58 3.95 5.85
C CYS A 115 -0.28 2.54 6.39
N ILE A 116 0.61 2.45 7.38
CA ILE A 116 0.90 1.21 8.10
C ILE A 116 0.10 1.18 9.40
N VAL A 117 -0.45 0.02 9.74
CA VAL A 117 -1.04 -0.22 11.06
C VAL A 117 0.07 -0.45 12.08
N GLU A 118 0.47 0.63 12.76
CA GLU A 118 1.54 0.57 13.76
C GLU A 118 1.06 -0.06 15.07
N LYS A 119 -0.20 0.17 15.43
CA LYS A 119 -0.79 -0.28 16.68
C LYS A 119 -2.29 -0.57 16.52
N LEU A 120 -2.76 -1.57 17.25
CA LEU A 120 -4.18 -1.89 17.42
C LEU A 120 -4.51 -1.83 18.91
N LEU A 121 -5.54 -1.07 19.28
CA LEU A 121 -6.04 -1.01 20.66
C LEU A 121 -7.05 -2.13 20.96
N GLU A 122 -7.71 -2.63 19.92
CA GLU A 122 -8.70 -3.69 19.98
C GLU A 122 -8.74 -4.47 18.66
N LYS A 123 -9.52 -5.55 18.60
CA LYS A 123 -9.77 -6.25 17.33
C LYS A 123 -10.53 -5.32 16.39
N MET A 124 -10.00 -5.17 15.18
CA MET A 124 -10.53 -4.23 14.20
C MET A 124 -10.66 -4.91 12.83
N THR A 125 -11.75 -4.60 12.13
CA THR A 125 -11.97 -4.92 10.72
C THR A 125 -11.81 -3.67 9.86
N PHE A 126 -12.01 -3.78 8.55
CA PHE A 126 -11.83 -2.67 7.63
C PHE A 126 -12.91 -2.70 6.53
N GLY A 127 -13.39 -1.51 6.14
CA GLY A 127 -14.52 -1.35 5.22
C GLY A 127 -14.14 -1.51 3.75
N GLY A 128 -15.13 -1.78 2.88
CA GLY A 128 -14.92 -2.18 1.48
C GLY A 128 -14.35 -1.11 0.52
N PHE A 129 -14.03 0.08 1.03
CA PHE A 129 -13.32 1.15 0.32
C PHE A 129 -11.85 1.26 0.71
N VAL A 130 -11.37 0.34 1.55
CA VAL A 130 -9.95 0.12 1.81
C VAL A 130 -9.58 -1.32 1.50
N THR A 131 -8.34 -1.53 1.13
CA THR A 131 -7.72 -2.84 0.87
C THR A 131 -6.49 -2.97 1.75
N VAL A 132 -6.33 -4.13 2.37
CA VAL A 132 -5.15 -4.50 3.15
C VAL A 132 -4.16 -5.24 2.26
N ILE A 133 -2.88 -4.90 2.37
CA ILE A 133 -1.76 -5.56 1.69
C ILE A 133 -0.81 -6.11 2.76
N ARG A 134 -0.45 -7.39 2.62
CA ARG A 134 0.45 -8.12 3.53
C ARG A 134 1.60 -8.73 2.75
N GLY A 135 2.82 -8.27 3.00
CA GLY A 135 4.02 -8.76 2.34
C GLY A 135 4.42 -10.17 2.78
N ILE A 136 4.97 -10.96 1.86
CA ILE A 136 5.45 -12.32 2.10
C ILE A 136 6.98 -12.32 2.02
N GLY A 137 7.66 -12.55 3.15
CA GLY A 137 9.13 -12.62 3.16
C GLY A 137 9.83 -11.30 2.83
N ILE A 138 9.15 -10.17 3.02
CA ILE A 138 9.63 -8.83 2.67
C ILE A 138 9.30 -7.81 3.75
N ASN A 139 10.01 -6.68 3.73
CA ASN A 139 9.80 -5.60 4.68
C ASN A 139 8.55 -4.77 4.29
N HIS A 140 7.55 -4.73 5.17
CA HIS A 140 6.28 -4.04 4.91
C HIS A 140 6.46 -2.52 4.81
N LYS A 141 7.39 -1.93 5.58
CA LYS A 141 7.72 -0.51 5.49
C LYS A 141 8.32 -0.16 4.14
N TYR A 142 9.15 -1.06 3.59
CA TYR A 142 9.70 -0.88 2.25
C TYR A 142 8.60 -0.86 1.17
N ILE A 143 7.67 -1.82 1.21
CA ILE A 143 6.52 -1.82 0.28
C ILE A 143 5.71 -0.53 0.43
N HIS A 144 5.41 -0.13 1.67
CA HIS A 144 4.64 1.09 1.94
C HIS A 144 5.34 2.32 1.38
N MET A 145 6.66 2.44 1.53
CA MET A 145 7.44 3.52 0.89
C MET A 145 7.31 3.50 -0.64
N CYS A 146 7.39 2.33 -1.27
CA CYS A 146 7.20 2.21 -2.72
C CYS A 146 5.79 2.66 -3.12
N LEU A 147 4.75 2.20 -2.42
CA LEU A 147 3.36 2.58 -2.66
C LEU A 147 3.13 4.08 -2.43
N LYS A 148 3.69 4.65 -1.36
CA LYS A 148 3.61 6.09 -1.06
C LYS A 148 4.27 6.90 -2.17
N ASN A 149 5.45 6.51 -2.65
CA ASN A 149 6.10 7.16 -3.79
C ASN A 149 5.24 7.11 -5.06
N LYS A 150 4.65 5.94 -5.37
CA LYS A 150 3.75 5.75 -6.52
C LYS A 150 2.50 6.64 -6.42
N PHE A 151 1.91 6.72 -5.23
CA PHE A 151 0.79 7.60 -4.93
C PHE A 151 1.15 9.08 -5.14
N LEU A 152 2.27 9.55 -4.58
CA LEU A 152 2.72 10.94 -4.69
C LEU A 152 3.06 11.35 -6.13
N LYS A 153 3.49 10.40 -6.97
CA LYS A 153 3.70 10.61 -8.41
C LYS A 153 2.41 10.60 -9.24
N GLY A 154 1.25 10.36 -8.62
CA GLY A 154 -0.04 10.30 -9.31
C GLY A 154 -0.26 9.02 -10.13
N GLU A 155 0.51 7.95 -9.89
CA GLU A 155 0.34 6.71 -10.68
C GLU A 155 -1.04 6.07 -10.44
N PHE A 156 -1.56 6.14 -9.21
CA PHE A 156 -2.85 5.56 -8.85
C PHE A 156 -4.03 6.43 -9.30
N SER A 157 -3.90 7.75 -9.27
CA SER A 157 -4.94 8.64 -9.79
C SER A 157 -5.10 8.48 -11.29
N TYR A 158 -4.00 8.34 -12.05
CA TYR A 158 -4.02 8.07 -13.49
C TYR A 158 -4.67 6.73 -13.85
N LYS A 159 -4.44 5.69 -13.04
CA LYS A 159 -5.03 4.35 -13.23
C LYS A 159 -6.47 4.24 -12.71
N SER A 160 -6.95 5.22 -11.97
CA SER A 160 -8.27 5.15 -11.35
C SER A 160 -9.40 5.37 -12.35
N THR A 161 -10.52 4.70 -12.14
CA THR A 161 -11.76 5.00 -12.86
C THR A 161 -12.56 6.02 -12.06
N GLN A 162 -12.90 7.16 -12.68
CA GLN A 162 -13.64 8.24 -12.03
C GLN A 162 -15.14 8.19 -12.38
N THR A 163 -15.98 8.22 -11.35
CA THR A 163 -17.37 8.70 -11.43
C THR A 163 -17.45 10.09 -10.78
N THR A 164 -18.56 10.81 -10.93
CA THR A 164 -18.72 12.25 -10.67
C THR A 164 -17.89 12.83 -9.51
N ASN A 165 -17.81 12.15 -8.34
CA ASN A 165 -17.00 12.55 -7.20
C ASN A 165 -16.12 11.45 -6.57
N ILE A 166 -16.07 10.24 -7.15
CA ILE A 166 -15.36 9.10 -6.55
C ILE A 166 -14.43 8.48 -7.60
N ALA A 167 -13.15 8.40 -7.26
CA ALA A 167 -12.13 7.65 -7.97
C ALA A 167 -11.96 6.28 -7.31
N ASN A 168 -11.86 5.23 -8.12
CA ASN A 168 -11.66 3.87 -7.66
C ASN A 168 -10.39 3.28 -8.28
N ILE A 169 -9.55 2.66 -7.47
CA ILE A 169 -8.44 1.82 -7.94
C ILE A 169 -8.79 0.37 -7.64
N SER A 170 -8.73 -0.48 -8.67
CA SER A 170 -9.06 -1.89 -8.49
C SER A 170 -7.94 -2.62 -7.74
N THR A 171 -8.28 -3.72 -7.07
CA THR A 171 -7.26 -4.61 -6.48
C THR A 171 -6.31 -5.15 -7.53
N LYS A 172 -6.77 -5.30 -8.79
CA LYS A 172 -5.93 -5.71 -9.92
C LYS A 172 -4.85 -4.67 -10.23
N ASP A 173 -5.20 -3.38 -10.27
CA ASP A 173 -4.24 -2.32 -10.56
C ASP A 173 -3.17 -2.21 -9.47
N LEU A 174 -3.57 -2.38 -8.20
CA LEU A 174 -2.62 -2.50 -7.09
C LEU A 174 -1.73 -3.73 -7.23
N ALA A 175 -2.32 -4.90 -7.52
CA ALA A 175 -1.61 -6.16 -7.73
C ALA A 175 -0.56 -6.09 -8.85
N GLU A 176 -0.88 -5.41 -9.96
CA GLU A 176 0.01 -5.27 -11.12
C GLU A 176 1.05 -4.14 -10.97
N THR A 177 1.08 -3.44 -9.84
CA THR A 177 2.07 -2.39 -9.57
C THR A 177 3.47 -2.98 -9.57
N LEU A 178 4.37 -2.42 -10.37
CA LEU A 178 5.76 -2.83 -10.44
C LEU A 178 6.55 -2.29 -9.24
N ILE A 179 7.27 -3.18 -8.57
CA ILE A 179 8.12 -2.94 -7.42
C ILE A 179 9.55 -3.34 -7.80
N TYR A 180 10.48 -2.41 -7.58
CA TYR A 180 11.91 -2.70 -7.57
C TYR A 180 12.24 -3.34 -6.23
N LEU A 181 12.67 -4.59 -6.22
CA LEU A 181 12.81 -5.40 -5.02
C LEU A 181 14.29 -5.71 -4.75
N PRO A 182 14.92 -5.03 -3.78
CA PRO A 182 16.24 -5.41 -3.27
C PRO A 182 16.17 -6.67 -2.39
N PRO A 183 17.32 -7.28 -2.07
CA PRO A 183 17.41 -8.28 -1.00
C PRO A 183 16.90 -7.73 0.34
N LEU A 184 16.37 -8.60 1.21
CA LEU A 184 15.73 -8.19 2.47
C LEU A 184 16.61 -7.28 3.35
N ALA A 185 17.89 -7.62 3.52
CA ALA A 185 18.83 -6.81 4.29
C ALA A 185 18.99 -5.38 3.72
N GLU A 186 18.90 -5.24 2.39
CA GLU A 186 18.97 -3.96 1.73
C GLU A 186 17.64 -3.19 1.84
N GLN A 187 16.50 -3.88 1.83
CA GLN A 187 15.19 -3.27 2.16
C GLN A 187 15.22 -2.65 3.57
N GLU A 188 15.73 -3.39 4.56
CA GLU A 188 15.88 -2.92 5.94
C GLU A 188 16.85 -1.73 6.03
N ARG A 189 18.00 -1.80 5.34
CA ARG A 189 18.97 -0.69 5.29
C ARG A 189 18.34 0.58 4.74
N ILE A 190 17.57 0.48 3.65
CA ILE A 190 16.88 1.61 3.02
C ILE A 190 15.84 2.21 3.99
N VAL A 191 14.99 1.36 4.58
CA VAL A 191 13.97 1.80 5.54
C VAL A 191 14.61 2.54 6.72
N ASN A 192 15.65 1.95 7.33
CA ASN A 192 16.33 2.55 8.47
C ASN A 192 16.96 3.91 8.13
N ALA A 193 17.58 4.03 6.96
CA ALA A 193 18.16 5.30 6.51
C ALA A 193 17.08 6.38 6.36
N VAL A 194 15.94 6.03 5.76
CA VAL A 194 14.84 6.98 5.54
C VAL A 194 14.16 7.38 6.85
N GLU A 195 13.90 6.45 7.75
CA GLU A 195 13.34 6.74 9.07
C GLU A 195 14.27 7.63 9.90
N THR A 196 15.59 7.39 9.80
CA THR A 196 16.60 8.24 10.47
C THR A 196 16.53 9.68 9.95
N LEU A 197 16.42 9.86 8.63
CA LEU A 197 16.31 11.18 8.02
C LEU A 197 15.03 11.90 8.45
N PHE A 198 13.88 11.22 8.43
CA PHE A 198 12.63 11.83 8.89
C PHE A 198 12.69 12.21 10.38
N THR A 199 13.24 11.34 11.22
CA THR A 199 13.44 11.64 12.66
C THR A 199 14.32 12.88 12.88
N GLN A 200 15.34 13.08 12.04
CA GLN A 200 16.19 14.28 12.11
C GLN A 200 15.44 15.53 11.68
N ILE A 201 14.65 15.44 10.61
CA ILE A 201 13.81 16.55 10.13
C ILE A 201 12.82 16.97 11.22
N ASP A 202 12.12 16.01 11.84
CA ASP A 202 11.14 16.29 12.89
C ASP A 202 11.77 17.03 14.08
N LYS A 203 12.95 16.58 14.53
CA LYS A 203 13.72 17.25 15.60
C LYS A 203 14.10 18.68 15.24
N ILE A 204 14.48 18.93 13.98
CA ILE A 204 14.83 20.28 13.53
C ILE A 204 13.57 21.16 13.49
N SER A 205 12.45 20.64 12.98
CA SER A 205 11.17 21.34 12.95
C SER A 205 10.66 21.72 14.34
N GLU A 206 10.82 20.84 15.33
CA GLU A 206 10.48 21.11 16.73
C GLU A 206 11.38 22.19 17.36
N GLN A 207 12.64 22.30 16.96
CA GLN A 207 13.56 23.34 17.46
C GLN A 207 13.30 24.73 16.85
N ILE A 208 12.65 24.79 15.70
CA ILE A 208 12.32 26.03 14.99
C ILE A 208 10.93 26.56 15.38
N SER A 209 10.08 25.71 15.95
CA SER A 209 8.72 26.03 16.41
C SER A 209 8.71 26.58 17.83
#